data_AF-A0A2W2F0F1-F1
#
_entry.id   AF-A0A2W2F0F1-F1
#
_cell.length_a   1.000
_cell.length_b   1.000
_cell.length_c   1.000
_cell.angle_alpha   90.00
_cell.angle_beta   90.00
_cell.angle_gamma   90.00
#
_symmetry.space_group_name_H-M   'P 1'
#
loop_
_entity.id
_entity.type
_entity.pdbx_description
1 polymer ?
#
loop_
_entity_poly.entity_id
_entity_poly.type
_entity_poly.pdbx_seq_one_letter_code
_entity_poly.pdbx_strand_id
1 'polypeptide(L)'
;MRAGDLLRQLDQRLLPRLAAAVTRLGQGSARPPLLGWVAVLSCAAVLFTAVLATGGPPVPDRTVGEVTRVGVADGESIPGYERTAAADLAALAGGALGEGTYALVSLTEYLAPQSLAAVVGDVGVAAVIGRVPLPGRQTEIVRIPAQRIPEDVTAGMVELAERKELEAADYRSRAAGLGGGGPQERELRQLYESGARVAAEEAAAYRAGCACVYALVVRAAPAALRGVAARPGVRVVDPAPEVRRLERTVFTPPLPEQWDVVRPPVDRDLAPTPDPTPTPGSASPTPDPVPEDRSPAPSNVTDSSPSPAVSSSAPPAATPLMPPTSADTVMESDVSPTP
;
A
#
# COMPACT_ATOMS: atom_id res chain seq x y z
N MET A 1 7.76 31.23 -31.19
CA MET A 1 6.50 31.98 -31.22
C MET A 1 5.91 31.95 -29.81
N ARG A 2 5.62 33.11 -29.21
CA ARG A 2 5.22 33.22 -27.79
C ARG A 2 3.73 32.89 -27.65
N ALA A 3 3.37 32.10 -26.64
CA ALA A 3 1.99 31.63 -26.39
C ALA A 3 0.95 32.76 -26.27
N GLY A 4 1.37 33.98 -25.92
CA GLY A 4 0.49 35.16 -25.84
C GLY A 4 -0.04 35.63 -27.20
N ASP A 5 0.71 35.45 -28.29
CA ASP A 5 0.26 35.87 -29.62
C ASP A 5 -0.81 34.93 -30.19
N LEU A 6 -0.73 33.65 -29.80
CA LEU A 6 -1.65 32.59 -30.24
C LEU A 6 -3.03 32.74 -29.58
N LEU A 7 -3.07 33.14 -28.30
CA LEU A 7 -4.31 33.46 -27.59
C LEU A 7 -5.00 34.71 -28.17
N ARG A 8 -4.24 35.77 -28.51
CA ARG A 8 -4.79 36.97 -29.15
C ARG A 8 -5.35 36.69 -30.55
N GLN A 9 -4.71 35.80 -31.29
CA GLN A 9 -5.14 35.43 -32.65
C GLN A 9 -6.39 34.55 -32.65
N LEU A 10 -6.57 33.73 -31.61
CA LEU A 10 -7.81 32.96 -31.39
C LEU A 10 -8.97 33.88 -30.99
N ASP A 11 -8.73 34.84 -30.10
CA ASP A 11 -9.75 35.76 -29.59
C ASP A 11 -10.31 36.66 -30.70
N GLN A 12 -9.44 37.17 -31.58
CA GLN A 12 -9.86 38.03 -32.70
C GLN A 12 -10.61 37.29 -33.83
N ARG A 13 -10.44 35.97 -33.98
CA ARG A 13 -11.10 35.21 -35.06
C ARG A 13 -12.38 34.51 -34.64
N LEU A 14 -12.49 34.11 -33.37
CA LEU A 14 -13.65 33.36 -32.87
C LEU A 14 -14.77 34.27 -32.39
N LEU A 15 -14.46 35.35 -31.67
CA LEU A 15 -15.48 36.26 -31.13
C LEU A 15 -16.40 36.92 -32.19
N PRO A 16 -15.90 37.46 -33.33
CA PRO A 16 -16.80 38.08 -34.30
C PRO A 16 -17.68 37.05 -35.03
N ARG A 17 -17.25 35.79 -35.14
CA ARG A 17 -18.07 34.72 -35.75
C ARG A 17 -19.14 34.20 -34.79
N LEU A 18 -18.85 34.15 -33.49
CA LEU A 18 -19.84 33.80 -32.48
C LEU A 18 -20.86 34.92 -32.27
N ALA A 19 -20.44 36.19 -32.31
CA ALA A 19 -21.35 37.34 -32.22
C ALA A 19 -22.33 37.42 -33.42
N ALA A 20 -21.88 37.05 -34.63
CA ALA A 20 -22.74 36.99 -35.82
C ALA A 20 -23.71 35.80 -35.80
N ALA A 21 -23.35 34.70 -35.14
CA ALA A 21 -24.24 33.55 -34.97
C ALA A 21 -25.35 33.83 -33.93
N VAL A 22 -25.02 34.53 -32.84
CA VAL A 22 -25.98 34.85 -31.77
C VAL A 22 -27.02 35.88 -32.21
N THR A 23 -26.66 36.84 -33.06
CA THR A 23 -27.64 37.82 -33.58
C THR A 23 -28.61 37.23 -34.61
N ARG A 24 -28.22 36.16 -35.33
CA ARG A 24 -29.13 35.44 -36.24
C ARG A 24 -30.11 34.48 -35.56
N LEU A 25 -29.87 34.10 -34.30
CA LEU A 25 -30.81 33.29 -33.53
C LEU A 25 -31.93 34.12 -32.87
N GLY A 26 -31.89 35.46 -32.95
CA GLY A 26 -32.87 36.34 -32.28
C GLY A 26 -34.14 36.68 -33.06
N GLN A 27 -34.31 36.23 -34.31
CA GLN A 27 -35.36 36.78 -35.22
C GLN A 27 -36.18 35.73 -36.00
N GLY A 28 -36.43 34.55 -35.42
CA GLY A 28 -37.31 33.56 -36.03
C GLY A 28 -38.30 32.95 -35.03
N SER A 29 -39.56 33.37 -35.06
CA SER A 29 -40.66 32.71 -34.34
C SER A 29 -41.01 31.39 -35.00
N ALA A 30 -40.21 30.34 -34.79
CA ALA A 30 -40.56 28.98 -35.16
C ALA A 30 -39.74 27.93 -34.39
N ARG A 31 -40.48 27.11 -33.63
CA ARG A 31 -40.24 25.68 -33.32
C ARG A 31 -39.52 25.32 -31.99
N PRO A 32 -40.28 24.87 -30.97
CA PRO A 32 -39.74 24.30 -29.73
C PRO A 32 -38.99 22.93 -29.82
N PRO A 33 -38.95 22.15 -30.93
CA PRO A 33 -38.11 20.93 -30.96
C PRO A 33 -36.60 21.18 -31.08
N LEU A 34 -36.15 22.36 -31.52
CA LEU A 34 -34.72 22.66 -31.67
C LEU A 34 -34.03 22.89 -30.33
N LEU A 35 -34.71 23.51 -29.36
CA LEU A 35 -34.20 23.69 -28.00
C LEU A 35 -34.04 22.35 -27.26
N GLY A 36 -34.97 21.41 -27.47
CA GLY A 36 -34.86 20.06 -26.91
C GLY A 36 -33.63 19.31 -27.45
N TRP A 37 -33.38 19.39 -28.76
CA TRP A 37 -32.21 18.76 -29.37
C TRP A 37 -30.89 19.37 -28.91
N VAL A 38 -30.84 20.70 -28.73
CA VAL A 38 -29.66 21.39 -28.18
C VAL A 38 -29.40 20.96 -26.74
N ALA A 39 -30.45 20.86 -25.90
CA ALA A 39 -30.30 20.39 -24.52
C ALA A 39 -29.79 18.94 -24.45
N VAL A 40 -30.33 18.03 -25.27
CA VAL A 40 -29.89 16.63 -25.33
C VAL A 40 -28.45 16.51 -25.81
N LEU A 41 -28.05 17.23 -26.86
CA LEU A 41 -26.67 17.24 -27.33
C LEU A 41 -25.72 17.83 -26.29
N SER A 42 -26.15 18.83 -25.54
CA SER A 42 -25.37 19.42 -24.44
C SER A 42 -25.15 18.41 -23.31
N CYS A 43 -26.20 17.72 -22.87
CA CYS A 43 -26.10 16.67 -21.86
C CYS A 43 -25.22 15.50 -22.35
N ALA A 44 -25.39 15.07 -23.60
CA ALA A 44 -24.58 14.00 -24.17
C ALA A 44 -23.10 14.39 -24.26
N ALA A 45 -22.79 15.64 -24.65
CA ALA A 45 -21.43 16.15 -24.67
C ALA A 45 -20.82 16.21 -23.26
N VAL A 46 -21.56 16.66 -22.25
CA VAL A 46 -21.10 16.70 -20.85
C VAL A 46 -20.88 15.29 -20.29
N LEU A 47 -21.76 14.35 -20.59
CA LEU A 47 -21.59 12.95 -20.17
C LEU A 47 -20.41 12.29 -20.90
N PHE A 48 -20.22 12.57 -22.18
CA PHE A 48 -19.10 12.06 -22.95
C PHE A 48 -17.76 12.63 -22.46
N THR A 49 -17.69 13.94 -22.15
CA THR A 49 -16.49 14.53 -21.55
C THR A 49 -16.26 14.03 -20.12
N ALA A 50 -17.32 13.79 -19.35
CA ALA A 50 -17.20 13.18 -18.02
C ALA A 50 -16.65 11.74 -18.10
N VAL A 51 -17.13 10.91 -19.04
CA VAL A 51 -16.62 9.53 -19.25
C VAL A 51 -15.18 9.54 -19.75
N LEU A 52 -14.81 10.46 -20.64
CA LEU A 52 -13.41 10.60 -21.05
C LEU A 52 -12.51 11.15 -19.93
N ALA A 53 -13.04 11.99 -19.03
CA ALA A 53 -12.31 12.51 -17.89
C ALA A 53 -12.15 11.46 -16.77
N THR A 54 -13.10 10.54 -16.60
CA THR A 54 -13.00 9.44 -15.62
C THR A 54 -12.21 8.24 -16.13
N GLY A 55 -11.95 8.15 -17.45
CA GLY A 55 -11.10 7.14 -18.06
C GLY A 55 -9.59 7.42 -17.98
N GLY A 56 -9.18 8.57 -17.43
CA GLY A 56 -7.77 8.86 -17.15
C GLY A 56 -7.30 8.16 -15.88
N PRO A 57 -6.00 7.78 -15.78
CA PRO A 57 -5.44 7.28 -14.53
C PRO A 57 -5.71 8.30 -13.41
N PRO A 58 -6.02 7.85 -12.18
CA PRO A 58 -6.37 8.74 -11.07
C PRO A 58 -5.28 9.80 -10.90
N VAL A 59 -5.68 11.07 -10.96
CA VAL A 59 -4.77 12.20 -10.73
C VAL A 59 -4.25 12.09 -9.30
N PRO A 60 -2.93 11.99 -9.08
CA PRO A 60 -2.39 11.82 -7.74
C PRO A 60 -2.71 13.06 -6.89
N ASP A 61 -3.17 12.80 -5.67
CA ASP A 61 -3.43 13.80 -4.64
C ASP A 61 -2.13 14.58 -4.35
N ARG A 62 -2.13 15.88 -4.66
CA ARG A 62 -0.95 16.75 -4.58
C ARG A 62 -0.62 17.20 -3.15
N THR A 63 -1.35 16.72 -2.15
CA THR A 63 -1.11 17.06 -0.75
C THR A 63 -0.03 16.21 -0.07
N VAL A 64 0.41 15.12 -0.71
CA VAL A 64 1.61 14.37 -0.34
C VAL A 64 2.62 14.58 -1.45
N GLY A 65 3.83 15.04 -1.15
CA GLY A 65 4.86 15.26 -2.16
C GLY A 65 4.98 14.04 -3.08
N GLU A 66 5.03 14.25 -4.40
CA GLU A 66 4.99 13.18 -5.40
C GLU A 66 6.07 12.12 -5.11
N VAL A 67 5.64 10.98 -4.56
CA VAL A 67 6.50 9.82 -4.31
C VAL A 67 6.42 8.93 -5.53
N THR A 68 7.55 8.73 -6.20
CA THR A 68 7.63 7.75 -7.29
C THR A 68 7.44 6.36 -6.70
N ARG A 69 6.51 5.58 -7.23
CA ARG A 69 6.29 4.19 -6.82
C ARG A 69 6.66 3.26 -7.96
N VAL A 70 7.41 2.21 -7.66
CA VAL A 70 7.84 1.19 -8.61
C VAL A 70 7.52 -0.17 -8.01
N GLY A 71 7.01 -1.09 -8.81
CA GLY A 71 6.47 -2.36 -8.31
C GLY A 71 4.96 -2.45 -8.40
N VAL A 72 4.42 -3.47 -7.75
CA VAL A 72 3.00 -3.84 -7.82
C VAL A 72 2.23 -3.18 -6.68
N ALA A 73 1.01 -2.73 -6.95
CA ALA A 73 0.12 -2.16 -5.94
C ALA A 73 -0.69 -3.24 -5.19
N ASP A 74 -1.16 -2.92 -3.98
CA ASP A 74 -2.05 -3.81 -3.22
C ASP A 74 -3.32 -4.14 -4.03
N GLY A 75 -3.69 -5.42 -4.08
CA GLY A 75 -4.84 -5.90 -4.85
C GLY A 75 -4.62 -6.00 -6.36
N GLU A 76 -3.46 -5.62 -6.89
CA GLU A 76 -3.14 -5.74 -8.31
C GLU A 76 -2.76 -7.17 -8.70
N SER A 77 -3.05 -7.53 -9.95
CA SER A 77 -2.68 -8.82 -10.55
C SER A 77 -1.18 -8.88 -10.82
N ILE A 78 -0.50 -9.85 -10.22
CA ILE A 78 0.94 -10.04 -10.41
C ILE A 78 1.27 -10.53 -11.83
N PRO A 79 0.53 -11.46 -12.44
CA PRO A 79 0.73 -11.82 -13.85
C PRO A 79 0.41 -10.67 -14.82
N GLY A 80 -0.43 -9.71 -14.41
CA GLY A 80 -0.65 -8.46 -15.14
C GLY A 80 0.59 -7.58 -15.09
N TYR A 81 1.07 -7.29 -13.88
CA TYR A 81 2.28 -6.52 -13.62
C TYR A 81 3.52 -7.09 -14.35
N GLU A 82 3.77 -8.40 -14.25
CA GLU A 82 4.91 -9.05 -14.91
C GLU A 82 4.92 -8.87 -16.43
N ARG A 83 3.75 -8.98 -17.06
CA ARG A 83 3.62 -8.76 -18.51
C ARG A 83 3.87 -7.31 -18.89
N THR A 84 3.36 -6.36 -18.11
CA THR A 84 3.58 -4.92 -18.33
C THR A 84 5.06 -4.58 -18.20
N ALA A 85 5.70 -4.97 -17.09
CA ALA A 85 7.12 -4.74 -16.86
C ALA A 85 8.01 -5.35 -17.97
N ALA A 86 7.69 -6.57 -18.43
CA ALA A 86 8.39 -7.20 -19.54
C ALA A 86 8.22 -6.42 -20.86
N ALA A 87 7.02 -5.91 -21.14
CA ALA A 87 6.75 -5.07 -22.31
C ALA A 87 7.53 -3.75 -22.25
N ASP A 88 7.56 -3.10 -21.08
CA ASP A 88 8.30 -1.85 -20.85
C ASP A 88 9.80 -2.06 -21.02
N LEU A 89 10.34 -3.16 -20.50
CA LEU A 89 11.75 -3.54 -20.68
C LEU A 89 12.11 -3.80 -22.15
N ALA A 90 11.18 -4.40 -22.91
CA ALA A 90 11.36 -4.60 -24.34
C ALA A 90 11.33 -3.27 -25.11
N ALA A 91 10.47 -2.33 -24.70
CA ALA A 91 10.32 -1.02 -25.33
C ALA A 91 11.46 -0.04 -25.01
N LEU A 92 12.24 -0.26 -23.95
CA LEU A 92 13.37 0.60 -23.60
C LEU A 92 14.42 0.70 -24.73
N ALA A 93 14.52 1.88 -25.34
CA ALA A 93 15.54 2.19 -26.34
C ALA A 93 16.90 2.51 -25.68
N GLY A 94 17.99 1.98 -26.25
CA GLY A 94 19.35 2.11 -25.70
C GLY A 94 19.99 3.50 -25.83
N GLY A 95 19.47 4.38 -26.69
CA GLY A 95 20.14 5.63 -27.06
C GLY A 95 19.96 6.82 -26.11
N ALA A 96 18.84 6.89 -25.36
CA ALA A 96 18.52 8.03 -24.49
C ALA A 96 19.02 7.87 -23.04
N LEU A 97 19.37 6.64 -22.64
CA LEU A 97 19.69 6.28 -21.25
C LEU A 97 21.16 5.86 -21.11
N GLY A 98 22.08 6.55 -21.81
CA GLY A 98 23.50 6.16 -21.90
C GLY A 98 24.22 5.95 -20.55
N GLU A 99 23.69 6.50 -19.45
CA GLU A 99 24.19 6.30 -18.09
C GLU A 99 23.49 5.17 -17.30
N GLY A 100 22.54 4.46 -17.91
CA GLY A 100 21.70 3.46 -17.29
C GLY A 100 20.46 4.03 -16.60
N THR A 101 19.43 3.19 -16.50
CA THR A 101 18.18 3.47 -15.78
C THR A 101 18.09 2.62 -14.53
N TYR A 102 17.37 3.11 -13.52
CA TYR A 102 17.00 2.27 -12.41
C TYR A 102 16.00 1.21 -12.86
N ALA A 103 16.04 0.05 -12.20
CA ALA A 103 15.06 -1.00 -12.35
C ALA A 103 14.87 -1.75 -11.02
N LEU A 104 13.65 -2.22 -10.79
CA LEU A 104 13.34 -3.15 -9.71
C LEU A 104 13.45 -4.58 -10.26
N VAL A 105 14.30 -5.39 -9.65
CA VAL A 105 14.47 -6.81 -9.97
C VAL A 105 13.80 -7.61 -8.87
N SER A 106 12.72 -8.32 -9.20
CA SER A 106 12.06 -9.22 -8.26
C SER A 106 12.55 -10.65 -8.49
N LEU A 107 12.80 -11.38 -7.42
CA LEU A 107 13.31 -12.74 -7.46
C LEU A 107 12.18 -13.76 -7.35
N THR A 108 12.43 -14.97 -7.85
CA THR A 108 11.47 -16.09 -7.72
C THR A 108 11.45 -16.69 -6.32
N GLU A 109 12.53 -16.51 -5.56
CA GLU A 109 12.73 -17.06 -4.22
C GLU A 109 13.54 -16.10 -3.35
N TYR A 110 13.55 -16.38 -2.05
CA TYR A 110 14.43 -15.69 -1.12
C TYR A 110 15.87 -16.19 -1.27
N LEU A 111 16.83 -15.27 -1.42
CA LEU A 111 18.24 -15.55 -1.59
C LEU A 111 19.07 -15.07 -0.39
N ALA A 112 20.12 -15.84 -0.10
CA ALA A 112 21.18 -15.44 0.83
C ALA A 112 22.13 -14.45 0.14
N PRO A 113 22.86 -13.61 0.89
CA PRO A 113 23.75 -12.59 0.32
C PRO A 113 24.74 -13.15 -0.70
N GLN A 114 25.28 -14.35 -0.46
CA GLN A 114 26.31 -14.98 -1.29
C GLN A 114 25.78 -15.44 -2.66
N SER A 115 24.48 -15.71 -2.75
CA SER A 115 23.84 -16.15 -4.00
C SER A 115 23.48 -15.01 -4.95
N LEU A 116 23.47 -13.75 -4.45
CA LEU A 116 23.02 -12.59 -5.24
C LEU A 116 23.91 -12.32 -6.45
N ALA A 117 25.23 -12.50 -6.34
CA ALA A 117 26.17 -12.22 -7.43
C ALA A 117 25.89 -13.07 -8.68
N ALA A 118 25.43 -14.31 -8.53
CA ALA A 118 25.04 -15.17 -9.65
C ALA A 118 23.82 -14.60 -10.41
N VAL A 119 22.92 -13.92 -9.70
CA VAL A 119 21.69 -13.36 -10.28
C VAL A 119 21.92 -11.99 -10.90
N VAL A 120 22.68 -11.09 -10.28
CA VAL A 120 22.88 -9.74 -10.85
C VAL A 120 24.10 -9.62 -11.78
N GLY A 121 25.12 -10.46 -11.59
CA GLY A 121 26.39 -10.35 -12.31
C GLY A 121 27.05 -9.00 -12.09
N ASP A 122 27.53 -8.38 -13.17
CA ASP A 122 28.28 -7.11 -13.10
C ASP A 122 27.38 -5.86 -13.05
N VAL A 123 26.06 -6.03 -12.88
CA VAL A 123 25.14 -4.91 -12.80
C VAL A 123 25.26 -4.22 -11.44
N GLY A 124 25.43 -2.90 -11.45
CA GLY A 124 25.47 -2.08 -10.25
C GLY A 124 24.17 -2.18 -9.46
N VAL A 125 24.26 -2.69 -8.24
CA VAL A 125 23.17 -2.70 -7.27
C VAL A 125 23.22 -1.41 -6.45
N ALA A 126 22.05 -0.84 -6.18
CA ALA A 126 21.90 0.33 -5.32
C ALA A 126 21.37 -0.05 -3.94
N ALA A 127 20.44 -1.00 -3.90
CA ALA A 127 19.89 -1.55 -2.66
C ALA A 127 19.33 -2.95 -2.89
N VAL A 128 19.20 -3.72 -1.82
CA VAL A 128 18.42 -4.95 -1.78
C VAL A 128 17.19 -4.75 -0.88
N ILE A 129 16.13 -5.50 -1.18
CA ILE A 129 14.90 -5.52 -0.41
C ILE A 129 14.72 -6.94 0.13
N GLY A 130 14.51 -7.04 1.43
CA GLY A 130 14.45 -8.31 2.13
C GLY A 130 13.40 -8.34 3.25
N ARG A 131 13.12 -9.54 3.71
CA ARG A 131 12.38 -9.85 4.93
C ARG A 131 12.72 -11.27 5.36
N VAL A 132 12.59 -11.57 6.66
CA VAL A 132 12.74 -12.95 7.13
C VAL A 132 11.48 -13.76 6.80
N PRO A 133 11.55 -14.86 6.02
CA PRO A 133 10.36 -15.63 5.67
C PRO A 133 9.93 -16.53 6.84
N LEU A 134 9.19 -15.99 7.79
CA LEU A 134 8.60 -16.74 8.90
C LEU A 134 7.18 -17.23 8.51
N PRO A 135 6.90 -18.54 8.57
CA PRO A 135 5.59 -19.09 8.21
C PRO A 135 4.45 -18.49 9.04
N GLY A 136 3.42 -17.96 8.37
CA GLY A 136 2.23 -17.42 9.04
C GLY A 136 2.45 -16.13 9.83
N ARG A 137 3.61 -15.48 9.64
CA ARG A 137 3.97 -14.23 10.31
C ARG A 137 4.33 -13.14 9.30
N GLN A 138 3.87 -11.94 9.61
CA GLN A 138 4.35 -10.76 8.92
C GLN A 138 5.65 -10.31 9.58
N THR A 139 6.69 -10.22 8.76
CA THR A 139 8.03 -9.76 9.16
C THR A 139 8.31 -8.42 8.51
N GLU A 140 9.26 -7.68 9.08
CA GLU A 140 9.60 -6.36 8.57
C GLU A 140 10.21 -6.46 7.17
N ILE A 141 9.68 -5.70 6.21
CA ILE A 141 10.31 -5.50 4.91
C ILE A 141 11.33 -4.39 5.05
N VAL A 142 12.59 -4.72 4.79
CA VAL A 142 13.74 -3.85 4.97
C VAL A 142 14.41 -3.56 3.63
N ARG A 143 14.96 -2.35 3.50
CA ARG A 143 15.81 -1.94 2.39
C ARG A 143 17.23 -1.76 2.91
N ILE A 144 18.17 -2.51 2.35
CA ILE A 144 19.59 -2.45 2.69
C ILE A 144 20.34 -1.81 1.52
N PRO A 145 20.96 -0.62 1.68
CA PRO A 145 21.85 -0.06 0.67
C PRO A 145 23.01 -1.04 0.39
N ALA A 146 23.30 -1.31 -0.88
CA ALA A 146 24.34 -2.27 -1.24
C ALA A 146 25.00 -1.88 -2.55
N GLN A 147 26.27 -1.46 -2.48
CA GLN A 147 27.09 -1.19 -3.66
C GLN A 147 28.11 -2.31 -3.91
N ARG A 148 28.46 -3.07 -2.86
CA ARG A 148 29.34 -4.23 -2.89
C ARG A 148 28.58 -5.45 -2.39
N ILE A 149 28.48 -6.46 -3.24
CA ILE A 149 27.81 -7.73 -2.92
C ILE A 149 28.89 -8.81 -2.85
N PRO A 150 28.92 -9.61 -1.75
CA PRO A 150 27.92 -9.71 -0.68
C PRO A 150 28.17 -8.82 0.55
N GLU A 151 29.25 -8.04 0.59
CA GLU A 151 29.77 -7.43 1.81
C GLU A 151 28.79 -6.45 2.46
N ASP A 152 28.23 -5.51 1.69
CA ASP A 152 27.34 -4.48 2.23
C ASP A 152 26.00 -5.08 2.69
N VAL A 153 25.50 -6.10 1.98
CA VAL A 153 24.29 -6.83 2.38
C VAL A 153 24.51 -7.58 3.69
N THR A 154 25.67 -8.23 3.83
CA THR A 154 26.02 -8.96 5.05
C THR A 154 26.18 -8.02 6.23
N ALA A 155 26.84 -6.87 6.05
CA ALA A 155 26.97 -5.85 7.07
C ALA A 155 25.60 -5.29 7.48
N GLY A 156 24.74 -4.94 6.51
CA GLY A 156 23.39 -4.49 6.80
C GLY A 156 22.53 -5.52 7.53
N MET A 157 22.69 -6.82 7.23
CA MET A 157 22.01 -7.87 8.01
C MET A 157 22.50 -7.94 9.47
N VAL A 158 23.78 -7.71 9.74
CA VAL A 158 24.28 -7.64 11.11
C VAL A 158 23.66 -6.45 11.86
N GLU A 159 23.60 -5.27 11.25
CA GLU A 159 22.96 -4.09 11.84
C GLU A 159 21.46 -4.31 12.10
N LEU A 160 20.77 -4.97 11.16
CA LEU A 160 19.37 -5.37 11.34
C LEU A 160 19.19 -6.34 12.51
N ALA A 161 20.10 -7.31 12.66
CA ALA A 161 20.05 -8.26 13.76
C ALA A 161 20.16 -7.54 15.11
N GLU A 162 21.10 -6.61 15.26
CA GLU A 162 21.28 -5.82 16.48
C GLU A 162 20.04 -4.96 16.78
N ARG A 163 19.49 -4.28 15.78
CA ARG A 163 18.24 -3.51 15.93
C ARG A 163 17.09 -4.39 16.42
N LYS A 164 16.95 -5.58 15.83
CA LYS A 164 15.88 -6.53 16.17
C LYS A 164 16.02 -7.11 17.57
N GLU A 165 17.24 -7.29 18.07
CA GLU A 165 17.44 -7.68 19.47
C GLU A 165 17.04 -6.61 20.47
N LEU A 166 17.35 -5.35 20.16
CA LEU A 166 16.91 -4.21 20.98
C LEU A 166 15.38 -4.12 20.97
N GLU A 167 14.75 -4.29 19.81
CA GLU A 167 13.29 -4.34 19.67
C GLU A 167 12.67 -5.50 20.49
N ALA A 168 13.26 -6.70 20.41
CA ALA A 168 12.82 -7.85 21.21
C ALA A 168 12.98 -7.61 22.72
N ALA A 169 14.01 -6.88 23.15
CA ALA A 169 14.21 -6.51 24.55
C ALA A 169 13.20 -5.46 25.02
N ASP A 170 12.91 -4.45 24.20
CA ASP A 170 11.90 -3.44 24.48
C ASP A 170 10.51 -4.07 24.64
N TYR A 171 10.11 -4.96 23.72
CA TYR A 171 8.84 -5.68 23.84
C TYR A 171 8.74 -6.51 25.12
N ARG A 172 9.81 -7.22 25.52
CA ARG A 172 9.85 -7.97 26.79
C ARG A 172 9.70 -7.05 28.00
N SER A 173 10.36 -5.88 27.98
CA SER A 173 10.25 -4.87 29.04
C SER A 173 8.80 -4.37 29.16
N ARG A 174 8.16 -4.03 28.04
CA ARG A 174 6.76 -3.59 28.01
C ARG A 174 5.79 -4.66 28.51
N ALA A 175 5.98 -5.92 28.13
CA ALA A 175 5.18 -7.04 28.62
C ALA A 175 5.30 -7.20 30.15
N ALA A 176 6.52 -7.09 30.69
CA ALA A 176 6.80 -7.19 32.13
C ALA A 176 6.25 -6.00 32.95
N GLY A 177 6.12 -4.82 32.34
CA GLY A 177 5.58 -3.62 32.98
C GLY A 177 4.06 -3.60 33.19
N LEU A 178 3.30 -4.56 32.63
CA LEU A 178 1.85 -4.64 32.78
C LEU A 178 1.46 -5.36 34.09
N GLY A 179 0.75 -4.68 35.01
CA GLY A 179 0.58 -5.13 36.40
C GLY A 179 -0.85 -5.35 36.93
N GLY A 180 -1.90 -4.90 36.24
CA GLY A 180 -3.31 -4.96 36.66
C GLY A 180 -4.09 -6.24 36.33
N GLY A 181 -3.51 -7.20 35.60
CA GLY A 181 -4.03 -8.57 35.43
C GLY A 181 -5.40 -8.71 34.74
N GLY A 182 -6.06 -7.61 34.36
CA GLY A 182 -7.35 -7.58 33.69
C GLY A 182 -7.31 -8.13 32.26
N PRO A 183 -8.47 -8.43 31.64
CA PRO A 183 -8.53 -9.01 30.29
C PRO A 183 -7.74 -8.23 29.25
N GLN A 184 -7.94 -6.91 29.19
CA GLN A 184 -7.25 -6.03 28.24
C GLN A 184 -5.74 -6.01 28.43
N GLU A 185 -5.25 -6.05 29.67
CA GLU A 185 -3.81 -6.12 29.91
C GLU A 185 -3.21 -7.49 29.56
N ARG A 186 -3.98 -8.57 29.71
CA ARG A 186 -3.55 -9.90 29.27
C ARG A 186 -3.40 -9.95 27.75
N GLU A 187 -4.37 -9.39 27.02
CA GLU A 187 -4.30 -9.25 25.56
C GLU A 187 -3.09 -8.41 25.13
N LEU A 188 -2.87 -7.27 25.78
CA LEU A 188 -1.72 -6.41 25.48
C LEU A 188 -0.38 -7.09 25.81
N ARG A 189 -0.32 -7.86 26.91
CA ARG A 189 0.86 -8.67 27.26
C ARG A 189 1.15 -9.72 26.18
N GLN A 190 0.12 -10.43 25.70
CA GLN A 190 0.27 -11.41 24.63
C GLN A 190 0.78 -10.77 23.33
N LEU A 191 0.29 -9.58 22.99
CA LEU A 191 0.77 -8.83 21.81
C LEU A 191 2.26 -8.49 21.94
N TYR A 192 2.70 -7.99 23.09
CA TYR A 192 4.12 -7.70 23.32
C TYR A 192 4.99 -8.96 23.36
N GLU A 193 4.53 -10.05 23.98
CA GLU A 193 5.24 -11.33 23.99
C GLU A 193 5.38 -11.91 22.57
N SER A 194 4.33 -11.83 21.76
CA SER A 194 4.37 -12.22 20.34
C SER A 194 5.35 -11.36 19.55
N GLY A 195 5.32 -10.03 19.74
CA GLY A 195 6.26 -9.11 19.09
C GLY A 195 7.71 -9.40 19.49
N ALA A 196 7.98 -9.65 20.78
CA ALA A 196 9.30 -10.03 21.26
C ALA A 196 9.82 -11.31 20.62
N ARG A 197 8.96 -12.32 20.45
CA ARG A 197 9.33 -13.58 19.80
C ARG A 197 9.67 -13.39 18.33
N VAL A 198 8.82 -12.69 17.57
CA VAL A 198 9.06 -12.41 16.14
C VAL A 198 10.36 -11.61 15.97
N ALA A 199 10.56 -10.55 16.74
CA ALA A 199 11.78 -9.75 16.66
C ALA A 199 13.05 -10.57 17.01
N ALA A 200 12.98 -11.47 17.99
CA ALA A 200 14.10 -12.36 18.31
C ALA A 200 14.40 -13.38 17.20
N GLU A 201 13.37 -13.95 16.56
CA GLU A 201 13.52 -14.85 15.41
C GLU A 201 14.10 -14.12 14.20
N GLU A 202 13.64 -12.89 13.92
CA GLU A 202 14.21 -12.04 12.87
C GLU A 202 15.70 -11.75 13.13
N ALA A 203 16.04 -11.37 14.38
CA ALA A 203 17.42 -11.12 14.77
C ALA A 203 18.32 -12.34 14.55
N ALA A 204 17.87 -13.52 15.00
CA ALA A 204 18.62 -14.76 14.85
C ALA A 204 18.83 -15.13 13.37
N ALA A 205 17.80 -14.96 12.54
CA ALA A 205 17.88 -15.22 11.11
C ALA A 205 18.88 -14.28 10.40
N TYR A 206 18.80 -12.98 10.67
CA TYR A 206 19.73 -12.01 10.05
C TYR A 206 21.18 -12.27 10.48
N ARG A 207 21.42 -12.57 11.77
CA ARG A 207 22.76 -12.93 12.25
C ARG A 207 23.32 -14.20 11.60
N ALA A 208 22.46 -15.14 11.27
CA ALA A 208 22.84 -16.37 10.58
C ALA A 208 23.07 -16.19 9.06
N GLY A 209 22.86 -14.98 8.52
CA GLY A 209 23.00 -14.72 7.08
C GLY A 209 21.90 -15.38 6.26
N CYS A 210 20.66 -15.33 6.74
CA CYS A 210 19.51 -16.02 6.15
C CYS A 210 19.28 -15.71 4.66
N ALA A 211 18.62 -16.65 3.98
CA ALA A 211 18.01 -16.40 2.69
C ALA A 211 16.76 -15.53 2.87
N CYS A 212 16.95 -14.23 2.80
CA CYS A 212 15.94 -13.23 3.17
C CYS A 212 15.80 -12.09 2.15
N VAL A 213 16.66 -12.03 1.12
CA VAL A 213 16.56 -11.04 0.04
C VAL A 213 15.65 -11.57 -1.06
N TYR A 214 14.65 -10.79 -1.49
CA TYR A 214 13.72 -11.21 -2.54
C TYR A 214 13.59 -10.20 -3.69
N ALA A 215 14.24 -9.04 -3.59
CA ALA A 215 14.33 -8.09 -4.68
C ALA A 215 15.58 -7.21 -4.59
N LEU A 216 15.95 -6.60 -5.72
CA LEU A 216 17.09 -5.69 -5.84
C LEU A 216 16.68 -4.45 -6.61
N VAL A 217 17.25 -3.30 -6.25
CA VAL A 217 17.20 -2.08 -7.04
C VAL A 217 18.54 -1.93 -7.74
N VAL A 218 18.53 -1.93 -9.06
CA VAL A 218 19.74 -1.90 -9.89
C VAL A 218 19.77 -0.66 -10.77
N ARG A 219 20.96 -0.27 -11.24
CA ARG A 219 21.11 0.74 -12.30
C ARG A 219 21.96 0.17 -13.43
N ALA A 220 21.38 0.05 -14.62
CA ALA A 220 22.08 -0.53 -15.77
C ALA A 220 21.55 -0.02 -17.11
N ALA A 221 22.35 -0.22 -18.17
CA ALA A 221 21.89 0.00 -19.54
C ALA A 221 20.78 -1.01 -19.92
N PRO A 222 19.84 -0.66 -20.82
CA PRO A 222 18.74 -1.55 -21.19
C PRO A 222 19.17 -2.94 -21.65
N ALA A 223 20.29 -3.06 -22.36
CA ALA A 223 20.82 -4.36 -22.78
C ALA A 223 21.24 -5.25 -21.59
N ALA A 224 21.87 -4.66 -20.57
CA ALA A 224 22.26 -5.37 -19.36
C ALA A 224 21.03 -5.78 -18.53
N LEU A 225 20.01 -4.92 -18.44
CA LEU A 225 18.74 -5.25 -17.76
C LEU A 225 18.01 -6.44 -18.41
N ARG A 226 17.99 -6.52 -19.76
CA ARG A 226 17.48 -7.70 -20.47
C ARG A 226 18.31 -8.95 -20.18
N GLY A 227 19.63 -8.79 -20.06
CA GLY A 227 20.52 -9.86 -19.62
C GLY A 227 20.18 -10.38 -18.23
N VAL A 228 19.86 -9.49 -17.28
CA VAL A 228 19.39 -9.87 -15.94
C VAL A 228 18.03 -10.58 -16.00
N ALA A 229 17.08 -10.05 -16.78
CA ALA A 229 15.75 -10.64 -16.92
C ALA A 229 15.77 -12.08 -17.49
N ALA A 230 16.82 -12.44 -18.23
CA ALA A 230 16.99 -13.79 -18.78
C ALA A 230 17.65 -14.78 -17.82
N ARG A 231 18.06 -14.36 -16.61
CA ARG A 231 18.78 -15.23 -15.68
C ARG A 231 17.83 -16.09 -14.85
N PRO A 232 18.24 -17.33 -14.52
CA PRO A 232 17.54 -18.14 -13.52
C PRO A 232 17.42 -17.38 -12.19
N GLY A 233 16.28 -17.53 -11.52
CA GLY A 233 16.02 -16.88 -10.23
C GLY A 233 15.44 -15.45 -10.33
N VAL A 234 15.43 -14.85 -11.53
CA VAL A 234 14.76 -13.56 -11.77
C VAL A 234 13.33 -13.81 -12.20
N ARG A 235 12.39 -13.21 -11.48
CA ARG A 235 10.96 -13.27 -11.77
C ARG A 235 10.56 -12.20 -12.77
N VAL A 236 10.96 -10.96 -12.50
CA VAL A 236 10.65 -9.81 -13.36
C VAL A 236 11.67 -8.70 -13.14
N VAL A 237 11.97 -7.98 -14.22
CA VAL A 237 12.74 -6.74 -14.18
C VAL A 237 11.81 -5.62 -14.64
N ASP A 238 11.50 -4.72 -13.72
CA ASP A 238 10.62 -3.57 -13.91
C ASP A 238 11.46 -2.31 -14.09
N PRO A 239 11.65 -1.84 -15.33
CA PRO A 239 12.45 -0.65 -15.60
C PRO A 239 11.73 0.61 -15.13
N ALA A 240 12.44 1.45 -14.38
CA ALA A 240 11.87 2.67 -13.81
C ALA A 240 12.65 3.92 -14.27
N PRO A 241 12.55 4.32 -15.55
CA PRO A 241 13.22 5.51 -16.09
C PRO A 241 12.73 6.82 -15.49
N GLU A 242 11.64 6.83 -14.74
CA GLU A 242 11.13 7.96 -13.96
C GLU A 242 11.88 8.14 -12.63
N VAL A 243 12.59 7.12 -12.14
CA VAL A 243 13.35 7.22 -10.89
C VAL A 243 14.57 8.11 -11.10
N ARG A 244 14.58 9.23 -10.37
CA ARG A 244 15.70 10.19 -10.34
C ARG A 244 16.40 10.23 -8.99
N ARG A 245 15.70 9.89 -7.91
CA ARG A 245 16.18 9.95 -6.52
C ARG A 245 15.65 8.76 -5.73
N LEU A 246 16.53 7.83 -5.40
CA LEU A 246 16.18 6.61 -4.68
C LEU A 246 15.47 6.87 -3.35
N GLU A 247 15.86 7.91 -2.62
CA GLU A 247 15.27 8.23 -1.30
C GLU A 247 13.87 8.84 -1.38
N ARG A 248 13.37 9.12 -2.58
CA ARG A 248 11.99 9.55 -2.82
C ARG A 248 11.20 8.54 -3.63
N THR A 249 11.69 7.30 -3.67
CA THR A 249 11.06 6.21 -4.39
C THR A 249 10.68 5.09 -3.42
N VAL A 250 9.44 4.64 -3.53
CA VAL A 250 8.94 3.47 -2.81
C VAL A 250 8.91 2.29 -3.76
N PHE A 251 9.63 1.24 -3.41
CA PHE A 251 9.67 0.00 -4.16
C PHE A 251 8.75 -1.04 -3.51
N THR A 252 7.82 -1.61 -4.27
CA THR A 252 6.87 -2.64 -3.82
C THR A 252 6.98 -3.90 -4.69
N PRO A 253 8.09 -4.65 -4.60
CA PRO A 253 8.22 -5.93 -5.30
C PRO A 253 7.21 -6.97 -4.78
N PRO A 254 6.64 -7.81 -5.65
CA PRO A 254 5.83 -8.94 -5.22
C PRO A 254 6.65 -9.89 -4.35
N LEU A 255 6.04 -10.45 -3.31
CA LEU A 255 6.69 -11.48 -2.49
C LEU A 255 6.83 -12.79 -3.30
N PRO A 256 7.89 -13.60 -3.05
CA PRO A 256 8.04 -14.91 -3.70
C PRO A 256 6.83 -15.83 -3.57
N GLU A 257 6.14 -15.80 -2.43
CA GLU A 257 4.93 -16.60 -2.18
C GLU A 257 3.64 -16.05 -2.83
N GLN A 258 3.68 -14.86 -3.44
CA GLN A 258 2.52 -14.24 -4.07
C GLN A 258 2.55 -14.44 -5.60
N TRP A 259 1.58 -15.16 -6.15
CA TRP A 259 1.55 -15.52 -7.58
C TRP A 259 0.42 -14.86 -8.35
N ASP A 260 -0.74 -14.67 -7.71
CA ASP A 260 -1.94 -14.18 -8.39
C ASP A 260 -2.15 -12.67 -8.19
N VAL A 261 -2.30 -12.28 -6.92
CA VAL A 261 -2.69 -10.93 -6.49
C VAL A 261 -1.91 -10.58 -5.24
N VAL A 262 -1.48 -9.31 -5.15
CA VAL A 262 -0.82 -8.77 -3.95
C VAL A 262 -1.81 -8.70 -2.79
N ARG A 263 -1.43 -9.31 -1.67
CA ARG A 263 -2.20 -9.32 -0.43
C ARG A 263 -1.27 -9.09 0.75
N PRO A 264 -1.64 -8.28 1.74
CA PRO A 264 -0.88 -8.20 2.98
C PRO A 264 -0.64 -9.61 3.56
N PRO A 265 0.58 -9.94 4.01
CA PRO A 265 0.84 -11.19 4.72
C PRO A 265 -0.11 -11.34 5.92
N VAL A 266 -0.66 -12.53 6.11
CA VAL A 266 -1.57 -12.80 7.24
C VAL A 266 -0.76 -13.15 8.48
N ASP A 267 -0.96 -12.44 9.59
CA ASP A 267 -0.45 -12.84 10.90
C ASP A 267 -1.45 -13.79 11.58
N ARG A 268 -1.14 -15.09 11.59
CA ARG A 268 -2.06 -16.13 12.06
C ARG A 268 -2.15 -16.26 13.57
N ASP A 269 -1.16 -15.76 14.30
CA ASP A 269 -1.11 -15.90 15.77
C ASP A 269 -1.72 -14.69 16.49
N LEU A 270 -2.00 -13.60 15.77
CA LEU A 270 -2.80 -12.47 16.27
C LEU A 270 -4.27 -12.55 15.81
N ALA A 271 -4.60 -13.49 14.92
CA ALA A 271 -5.98 -13.74 14.54
C ALA A 271 -6.74 -14.32 15.74
N PRO A 272 -7.95 -13.82 16.07
CA PRO A 272 -8.79 -14.46 17.07
C PRO A 272 -8.98 -15.92 16.68
N THR A 273 -8.60 -16.84 17.56
CA THR A 273 -9.00 -18.23 17.39
C THR A 273 -10.52 -18.25 17.42
N PRO A 274 -11.22 -18.81 16.41
CA PRO A 274 -12.68 -18.89 16.49
C PRO A 274 -13.03 -19.63 17.78
N ASP A 275 -13.92 -19.04 18.59
CA ASP A 275 -14.45 -19.68 19.78
C ASP A 275 -14.91 -21.10 19.41
N PRO A 276 -14.58 -22.13 20.21
CA PRO A 276 -15.13 -23.44 19.98
C PRO A 276 -16.65 -23.32 20.03
N THR A 277 -17.30 -23.48 18.87
CA THR A 277 -18.75 -23.58 18.77
C THR A 277 -19.24 -24.51 19.86
N PRO A 278 -20.10 -24.07 20.79
CA PRO A 278 -20.61 -24.97 21.80
C PRO A 278 -21.30 -26.12 21.08
N THR A 279 -20.73 -27.31 21.22
CA THR A 279 -21.38 -28.55 20.80
C THR A 279 -22.76 -28.54 21.43
N PRO A 280 -23.87 -28.66 20.67
CA PRO A 280 -25.18 -28.72 21.28
C PRO A 280 -25.20 -29.90 22.23
N GLY A 281 -25.26 -29.58 23.53
CA GLY A 281 -25.24 -30.56 24.60
C GLY A 281 -26.34 -31.58 24.37
N SER A 282 -25.93 -32.85 24.35
CA SER A 282 -26.81 -33.99 24.57
C SER A 282 -27.81 -33.66 25.66
N ALA A 283 -29.08 -33.61 25.27
CA ALA A 283 -30.21 -33.50 26.17
C ALA A 283 -30.15 -34.65 27.18
N SER A 284 -30.04 -34.32 28.46
CA SER A 284 -30.37 -35.24 29.54
C SER A 284 -31.89 -35.36 29.66
N PRO A 285 -32.40 -36.54 30.06
CA PRO A 285 -33.76 -36.97 29.80
C PRO A 285 -34.83 -36.29 30.67
N THR A 286 -35.99 -36.13 30.04
CA THR A 286 -37.29 -35.71 30.57
C THR A 286 -37.73 -36.54 31.78
N PRO A 287 -38.28 -35.95 32.85
CA PRO A 287 -39.12 -36.68 33.81
C PRO A 287 -40.55 -36.82 33.28
N ASP A 288 -41.12 -38.01 33.44
CA ASP A 288 -42.45 -38.43 32.99
C ASP A 288 -43.61 -37.53 33.50
N PRO A 289 -44.73 -37.46 32.74
CA PRO A 289 -45.87 -36.60 33.05
C PRO A 289 -46.87 -37.26 34.03
N VAL A 290 -47.41 -36.44 34.94
CA VAL A 290 -48.63 -36.74 35.72
C VAL A 290 -49.80 -35.95 35.11
N PRO A 291 -50.98 -36.56 34.85
CA PRO A 291 -52.09 -35.88 34.21
C PRO A 291 -53.18 -35.37 35.19
N GLU A 292 -53.81 -34.27 34.75
CA GLU A 292 -55.19 -33.80 34.98
C GLU A 292 -55.62 -33.36 36.41
N ASP A 293 -56.04 -32.08 36.56
CA ASP A 293 -57.47 -31.69 36.50
C ASP A 293 -57.68 -30.17 36.80
N ARG A 294 -58.77 -29.60 36.26
CA ARG A 294 -59.44 -28.28 36.50
C ARG A 294 -59.12 -27.04 35.62
N SER A 295 -59.89 -26.89 34.53
CA SER A 295 -61.01 -25.93 34.26
C SER A 295 -60.97 -24.44 34.76
N PRO A 296 -61.76 -23.49 34.18
CA PRO A 296 -61.25 -22.45 33.27
C PRO A 296 -61.71 -20.98 33.56
N ALA A 297 -61.30 -20.05 32.67
CA ALA A 297 -61.90 -18.73 32.31
C ALA A 297 -61.28 -17.44 32.94
N PRO A 298 -61.57 -16.22 32.41
CA PRO A 298 -60.95 -15.65 31.21
C PRO A 298 -60.49 -14.17 31.36
N SER A 299 -59.91 -13.63 30.28
CA SER A 299 -59.83 -12.20 29.90
C SER A 299 -58.89 -11.27 30.66
N ASN A 300 -57.89 -10.71 29.96
CA ASN A 300 -57.90 -9.26 29.75
C ASN A 300 -57.09 -8.81 28.53
N VAL A 301 -57.75 -7.95 27.76
CA VAL A 301 -57.27 -7.19 26.62
C VAL A 301 -56.56 -5.95 27.17
N THR A 302 -55.33 -5.67 26.73
CA THR A 302 -54.89 -4.28 26.59
C THR A 302 -53.96 -4.13 25.39
N ASP A 303 -54.56 -3.54 24.37
CA ASP A 303 -53.99 -2.81 23.25
C ASP A 303 -53.01 -1.72 23.75
N SER A 304 -51.87 -1.54 23.09
CA SER A 304 -51.15 -0.25 22.97
C SER A 304 -49.92 -0.41 22.08
N SER A 305 -50.12 -0.19 20.78
CA SER A 305 -49.13 0.45 19.91
C SER A 305 -49.04 1.94 20.31
N PRO A 306 -47.85 2.57 20.29
CA PRO A 306 -47.61 3.46 19.15
C PRO A 306 -46.14 3.49 18.69
N SER A 307 -45.97 3.65 17.37
CA SER A 307 -44.83 4.35 16.76
C SER A 307 -45.21 5.84 16.61
N PRO A 308 -44.27 6.80 16.67
CA PRO A 308 -43.53 7.13 15.45
C PRO A 308 -42.06 7.57 15.63
N ALA A 309 -41.39 7.62 14.48
CA ALA A 309 -40.03 8.05 14.13
C ALA A 309 -39.44 9.28 14.85
N VAL A 310 -38.10 9.32 15.05
CA VAL A 310 -37.14 10.23 14.39
C VAL A 310 -35.71 9.67 14.48
N SER A 311 -34.93 9.83 13.40
CA SER A 311 -33.49 9.64 13.25
C SER A 311 -32.62 10.41 14.25
N SER A 312 -31.47 9.84 14.65
CA SER A 312 -30.18 10.55 14.67
C SER A 312 -28.98 9.69 15.14
N SER A 313 -27.96 9.70 14.27
CA SER A 313 -26.55 9.90 14.60
C SER A 313 -25.74 8.73 15.18
N ALA A 314 -24.96 8.14 14.27
CA ALA A 314 -23.73 7.41 14.54
C ALA A 314 -22.74 8.24 15.38
N PRO A 315 -22.00 7.63 16.31
CA PRO A 315 -20.95 8.32 17.04
C PRO A 315 -19.71 8.56 16.15
N PRO A 316 -18.98 9.68 16.37
CA PRO A 316 -17.88 10.11 15.53
C PRO A 316 -16.64 9.22 15.68
N ALA A 317 -15.92 9.07 14.57
CA ALA A 317 -14.58 8.50 14.51
C ALA A 317 -13.64 9.23 15.47
N ALA A 318 -13.02 8.46 16.36
CA ALA A 318 -11.95 8.94 17.22
C ALA A 318 -10.70 9.23 16.36
N THR A 319 -10.26 10.47 16.37
CA THR A 319 -8.99 10.95 15.82
C THR A 319 -7.83 10.25 16.53
N PRO A 320 -6.87 9.62 15.84
CA PRO A 320 -5.61 9.23 16.47
C PRO A 320 -4.78 10.48 16.77
N LEU A 321 -4.55 10.71 18.07
CA LEU A 321 -3.59 11.68 18.59
C LEU A 321 -2.18 11.27 18.17
N MET A 322 -1.53 12.08 17.34
CA MET A 322 -0.09 12.02 17.14
C MET A 322 0.63 12.55 18.40
N PRO A 323 1.75 11.94 18.81
CA PRO A 323 2.61 12.53 19.84
C PRO A 323 3.33 13.77 19.28
N PRO A 324 3.55 14.83 20.10
CA PRO A 324 4.28 16.01 19.67
C PRO A 324 5.79 15.71 19.53
N THR A 325 6.32 16.01 18.35
CA THR A 325 7.76 16.13 18.08
C THR A 325 8.31 17.35 18.83
N SER A 326 9.17 17.12 19.82
CA SER A 326 9.96 18.18 20.44
C SER A 326 11.13 18.58 19.52
N ALA A 327 11.02 19.74 18.89
CA ALA A 327 12.12 20.71 18.79
C ALA A 327 11.93 21.67 19.99
N ASP A 328 12.91 22.25 20.67
CA ASP A 328 14.23 22.70 20.28
C ASP A 328 14.99 22.99 21.60
N THR A 329 16.30 22.74 21.68
CA THR A 329 17.19 23.54 22.55
C THR A 329 18.59 23.55 21.93
N VAL A 330 18.74 24.42 20.94
CA VAL A 330 20.04 24.98 20.57
C VAL A 330 20.40 25.98 21.67
N MET A 331 21.36 25.63 22.53
CA MET A 331 22.06 26.61 23.35
C MET A 331 23.19 27.21 22.51
N GLU A 332 22.94 28.45 22.11
CA GLU A 332 23.91 29.43 21.66
C GLU A 332 24.94 29.67 22.78
N SER A 333 26.22 29.59 22.47
CA SER A 333 27.29 30.13 23.30
C SER A 333 28.38 30.66 22.38
N ASP A 334 28.32 31.98 22.24
CA ASP A 334 29.18 32.82 21.45
C ASP A 334 30.47 33.15 22.22
N VAL A 335 31.60 32.88 21.57
CA VAL A 335 32.82 33.72 21.48
C VAL A 335 33.56 34.18 22.75
N SER A 336 34.82 33.75 22.89
CA SER A 336 35.99 34.66 22.74
C SER A 336 37.37 33.97 22.76
N PRO A 337 38.42 34.62 22.21
CA PRO A 337 39.68 33.99 21.81
C PRO A 337 40.91 34.36 22.66
N THR A 338 42.04 33.70 22.34
CA THR A 338 43.48 34.09 22.52
C THR A 338 44.09 33.96 23.93
N PRO A 339 45.43 33.88 24.08
CA PRO A 339 46.54 34.34 23.21
C PRO A 339 47.25 33.26 22.37
#